data_AF-A0A953YXR7-F1
#
_entry.id   AF-A0A953YXR7-F1
#
_cell.length_a   1.000
_cell.length_b   1.000
_cell.length_c   1.000
_cell.angle_alpha   90.00
_cell.angle_beta   90.00
_cell.angle_gamma   90.00
#
_symmetry.space_group_name_H-M   'P 1'
#
loop_
_entity.id
_entity.type
_entity.pdbx_description
1 polymer ?
#
loop_
_entity_poly.entity_id
_entity_poly.type
_entity_poly.pdbx_seq_one_letter_code
_entity_poly.pdbx_strand_id
1 'polypeptide(L)'
;MELVIGSDTHNPRIIAVGADAGSEIAKSDVLIDFTLPEACVGNVKAAAGHLRPAVVGTTGLNEAQKAELKALSEKIAIVYAPNMSVGVNLLFKLTSEVASILGLDYNVEITEIHHNQKKDSPSGTAERLGECAAEALGLNYAEDTAHGRNGIVGARPK
;
A
#
# COMPACT_ATOMS: atom_id res chain seq x y z
N MET A 1 -6.82 20.78 -20.24
CA MET A 1 -6.07 19.68 -20.90
C MET A 1 -6.95 18.44 -20.86
N GLU A 2 -6.83 17.52 -21.81
CA GLU A 2 -7.64 16.28 -21.81
C GLU A 2 -6.71 15.06 -21.70
N LEU A 3 -7.13 14.07 -20.93
CA LEU A 3 -6.45 12.79 -20.79
C LEU A 3 -7.35 11.68 -21.32
N VAL A 4 -6.82 10.84 -22.20
CA VAL A 4 -7.50 9.61 -22.63
C VAL A 4 -7.11 8.50 -21.68
N ILE A 5 -8.09 7.92 -20.99
CA ILE A 5 -7.89 6.75 -20.14
C ILE A 5 -8.48 5.49 -20.79
N GLY A 6 -7.88 4.34 -20.49
CA GLY A 6 -8.35 3.05 -20.98
C GLY A 6 -8.23 2.88 -22.50
N SER A 7 -7.18 3.44 -23.11
CA SER A 7 -6.91 3.32 -24.55
C SER A 7 -6.65 1.88 -25.01
N ASP A 8 -6.27 1.01 -24.08
CA ASP A 8 -6.09 -0.44 -24.21
C ASP A 8 -7.38 -1.23 -23.95
N THR A 9 -8.47 -0.57 -23.59
CA THR A 9 -9.77 -1.18 -23.36
C THR A 9 -10.73 -0.91 -24.52
N HIS A 10 -11.81 -1.69 -24.60
CA HIS A 10 -12.87 -1.48 -25.60
C HIS A 10 -13.73 -0.21 -25.36
N ASN A 11 -13.40 0.61 -24.35
CA ASN A 11 -14.20 1.79 -24.00
C ASN A 11 -13.31 2.95 -23.48
N PRO A 12 -12.50 3.58 -24.34
CA PRO A 12 -11.68 4.71 -23.94
C PRO A 12 -12.55 5.89 -23.53
N ARG A 13 -12.12 6.62 -22.50
CA ARG A 13 -12.80 7.82 -22.02
C ARG A 13 -11.88 9.02 -22.05
N ILE A 14 -12.41 10.16 -22.47
CA ILE A 14 -11.75 11.44 -22.39
C ILE A 14 -12.14 12.07 -21.04
N ILE A 15 -11.14 12.43 -20.25
CA ILE A 15 -11.30 13.11 -18.97
C ILE A 15 -10.72 14.51 -19.08
N ALA A 16 -11.49 15.50 -18.63
CA ALA A 16 -11.00 16.86 -18.47
C ALA A 16 -10.02 16.94 -17.31
N VAL A 17 -8.84 17.51 -17.54
CA VAL A 17 -7.82 17.76 -16.53
C VAL A 17 -8.01 19.19 -16.02
N GLY A 18 -8.40 19.29 -14.75
CA GLY A 18 -8.49 20.55 -14.01
C GLY A 18 -7.12 21.07 -13.55
N ALA A 19 -7.03 22.36 -13.24
CA ALA A 19 -5.79 23.02 -12.84
C ALA A 19 -5.68 23.32 -11.33
N ASP A 20 -6.80 23.25 -10.61
CA ASP A 20 -6.86 23.52 -9.17
C ASP A 20 -7.55 22.36 -8.44
N ALA A 21 -6.81 21.68 -7.57
CA ALA A 21 -7.30 20.48 -6.91
C ALA A 21 -8.51 20.75 -6.01
N GLY A 22 -8.54 21.89 -5.30
CA GLY A 22 -9.60 22.20 -4.35
C GLY A 22 -10.97 22.36 -5.03
N SER A 23 -11.02 23.13 -6.11
CA SER A 23 -12.25 23.36 -6.87
C SER A 23 -12.76 22.10 -7.59
N GLU A 24 -11.88 21.20 -8.04
CA GLU A 24 -12.29 19.93 -8.61
C GLU A 24 -12.77 18.94 -7.54
N ILE A 25 -12.11 18.87 -6.39
CA ILE A 25 -12.54 18.04 -5.25
C ILE A 25 -13.91 18.49 -4.74
N ALA A 26 -14.19 19.79 -4.72
CA ALA A 26 -15.51 20.30 -4.29
C ALA A 26 -16.67 19.74 -5.13
N LYS A 27 -16.42 19.47 -6.42
CA LYS A 27 -17.38 18.98 -7.40
C LYS A 27 -17.38 17.45 -7.53
N SER A 28 -16.43 16.75 -6.91
CA SER A 28 -16.32 15.30 -7.01
C SER A 28 -17.15 14.59 -5.95
N ASP A 29 -17.40 13.30 -6.18
CA ASP A 29 -18.04 12.43 -5.19
C ASP A 29 -17.01 11.75 -4.28
N VAL A 30 -15.78 11.56 -4.76
CA VAL A 30 -14.69 10.87 -4.05
C VAL A 30 -13.34 11.40 -4.54
N LEU A 31 -12.37 11.47 -3.62
CA LEU A 31 -10.96 11.70 -3.94
C LEU A 31 -10.24 10.35 -4.09
N ILE A 32 -9.46 10.16 -5.15
CA ILE A 32 -8.51 9.05 -5.30
C ILE A 32 -7.10 9.65 -5.35
N ASP A 33 -6.28 9.38 -4.34
CA ASP A 33 -4.96 9.99 -4.17
C ASP A 33 -3.83 8.94 -4.29
N PHE A 34 -3.09 9.03 -5.39
CA PHE A 34 -1.84 8.30 -5.66
C PHE A 34 -0.77 9.32 -6.09
N THR A 35 -0.46 10.21 -5.18
CA THR A 35 0.42 11.35 -5.43
C THR A 35 1.74 11.19 -4.67
N LEU A 36 2.19 12.24 -3.99
CA LEU A 36 3.40 12.28 -3.18
C LEU A 36 3.01 12.51 -1.70
N PRO A 37 3.80 12.02 -0.73
CA PRO A 37 3.51 12.22 0.69
C PRO A 37 3.25 13.69 1.06
N GLU A 38 3.98 14.62 0.44
CA GLU A 38 3.91 16.06 0.71
C GLU A 38 2.57 16.67 0.27
N ALA A 39 1.90 16.08 -0.72
CA ALA A 39 0.63 16.56 -1.25
C ALA A 39 -0.59 15.86 -0.64
N CYS A 40 -0.45 14.57 -0.31
CA CYS A 40 -1.55 13.68 0.11
C CYS A 40 -2.41 14.25 1.24
N VAL A 41 -1.80 14.66 2.35
CA VAL A 41 -2.57 15.17 3.50
C VAL A 41 -3.30 16.48 3.16
N GLY A 42 -2.71 17.33 2.33
CA GLY A 42 -3.36 18.55 1.84
C GLY A 42 -4.60 18.25 1.00
N ASN A 43 -4.50 17.29 0.08
CA ASN A 43 -5.62 16.84 -0.74
C ASN A 43 -6.74 16.23 0.10
N VAL A 44 -6.41 15.38 1.08
CA VAL A 44 -7.41 14.77 1.98
C VAL A 44 -8.06 15.82 2.90
N LYS A 45 -7.32 16.85 3.34
CA LYS A 45 -7.90 18.00 4.06
C LYS A 45 -8.90 18.77 3.19
N ALA A 46 -8.57 19.00 1.92
CA ALA A 46 -9.49 19.64 0.98
C ALA A 46 -10.76 18.80 0.77
N ALA A 47 -10.62 17.48 0.61
CA ALA A 47 -11.74 16.55 0.53
C ALA A 47 -12.61 16.60 1.80
N ALA A 48 -12.00 16.56 2.98
CA ALA A 48 -12.70 16.66 4.26
C ALA A 48 -13.45 17.99 4.42
N GLY A 49 -12.89 19.11 3.93
CA GLY A 49 -13.55 20.42 3.93
C GLY A 49 -14.85 20.46 3.11
N HIS A 50 -15.00 19.54 2.14
CA HIS A 50 -16.19 19.39 1.32
C HIS A 50 -16.98 18.11 1.61
N LEU A 51 -16.67 17.42 2.73
CA LEU A 51 -17.27 16.14 3.12
C LEU A 51 -17.18 15.05 2.05
N ARG A 52 -16.09 15.06 1.27
CA ARG A 52 -15.82 14.04 0.24
C ARG A 52 -15.03 12.88 0.83
N PRO A 53 -15.47 11.63 0.65
CA PRO A 53 -14.67 10.46 1.02
C PRO A 53 -13.38 10.40 0.20
N ALA A 54 -12.40 9.65 0.70
CA ALA A 54 -11.10 9.51 0.05
C ALA A 54 -10.62 8.05 -0.02
N VAL A 55 -9.97 7.69 -1.12
CA VAL A 55 -9.18 6.48 -1.32
C VAL A 55 -7.74 6.90 -1.48
N VAL A 56 -6.88 6.51 -0.55
CA VAL A 56 -5.48 6.95 -0.47
C VAL A 56 -4.57 5.75 -0.70
N GLY A 57 -3.92 5.73 -1.86
CA GLY A 57 -2.88 4.77 -2.24
C GLY A 57 -1.47 5.34 -2.16
N THR A 58 -1.30 6.61 -1.78
CA THR A 58 0.01 7.26 -1.61
C THR A 58 0.84 6.55 -0.53
N THR A 59 2.01 6.07 -0.91
CA THR A 59 2.98 5.39 -0.04
C THR A 59 4.00 6.38 0.55
N GLY A 60 4.79 5.96 1.54
CA GLY A 60 5.87 6.79 2.11
C GLY A 60 5.42 7.86 3.10
N LEU A 61 4.17 7.82 3.58
CA LEU A 61 3.67 8.71 4.64
C LEU A 61 4.40 8.43 5.96
N ASN A 62 4.86 9.49 6.64
CA ASN A 62 5.42 9.39 7.98
C ASN A 62 4.31 9.24 9.05
N GLU A 63 4.70 8.94 10.29
CA GLU A 63 3.74 8.70 11.38
C GLU A 63 2.84 9.91 11.69
N ALA A 64 3.36 11.14 11.57
CA ALA A 64 2.54 12.34 11.76
C ALA A 64 1.47 12.46 10.67
N GLN A 65 1.82 12.20 9.40
CA GLN A 65 0.88 12.22 8.29
C GLN A 65 -0.17 11.12 8.41
N LYS A 66 0.22 9.91 8.83
CA LYS A 66 -0.74 8.82 9.12
C LYS A 66 -1.70 9.18 10.26
N ALA A 67 -1.20 9.82 11.32
CA ALA A 67 -2.04 10.31 12.42
C ALA A 67 -3.03 11.37 11.95
N GLU A 68 -2.62 12.27 11.05
CA GLU A 68 -3.54 13.25 10.44
C GLU A 68 -4.62 12.58 9.59
N LEU A 69 -4.27 11.59 8.75
CA LEU A 69 -5.27 10.81 8.00
C LEU A 69 -6.26 10.11 8.93
N LYS A 70 -5.77 9.54 10.04
CA LYS A 70 -6.62 8.90 11.04
C LYS A 70 -7.57 9.91 11.70
N ALA A 71 -7.10 11.10 12.05
CA ALA A 71 -7.96 12.15 12.59
C ALA A 71 -9.02 12.63 11.57
N LEU A 72 -8.66 12.74 10.28
CA LEU A 72 -9.60 13.10 9.22
C LEU A 72 -10.64 12.01 8.96
N SER A 73 -10.29 10.74 9.20
CA SER A 73 -11.23 9.60 9.05
C SER A 73 -12.41 9.63 10.03
N GLU A 74 -12.31 10.44 11.09
CA GLU A 74 -13.43 10.68 12.01
C GLU A 74 -14.52 11.57 11.37
N LYS A 75 -14.19 12.32 10.31
CA LYS A 75 -15.10 13.25 9.62
C LYS A 75 -15.60 12.74 8.28
N ILE A 76 -14.77 12.02 7.54
CA ILE A 76 -15.07 11.47 6.22
C ILE A 76 -14.63 10.01 6.14
N ALA A 77 -15.26 9.22 5.29
CA ALA A 77 -14.78 7.86 5.04
C ALA A 77 -13.44 7.91 4.30
N ILE A 78 -12.44 7.18 4.83
CA ILE A 78 -11.11 7.07 4.23
C ILE A 78 -10.73 5.60 4.10
N VAL A 79 -10.45 5.16 2.87
CA VAL A 79 -9.77 3.90 2.61
C VAL A 79 -8.30 4.22 2.41
N TYR A 80 -7.43 3.74 3.30
CA TYR A 80 -5.99 3.88 3.18
C TYR A 80 -5.35 2.49 3.12
N ALA A 81 -4.61 2.21 2.04
CA ALA A 81 -3.86 0.97 1.90
C ALA A 81 -2.58 1.19 1.08
N PRO A 82 -1.45 0.59 1.48
CA PRO A 82 -0.19 0.67 0.71
C PRO A 82 -0.24 -0.13 -0.60
N ASN A 83 -1.25 -0.99 -0.77
CA ASN A 83 -1.50 -1.74 -1.99
C ASN A 83 -3.02 -1.93 -2.20
N MET A 84 -3.55 -1.48 -3.34
CA MET A 84 -4.98 -1.58 -3.67
C MET A 84 -5.37 -2.86 -4.43
N SER A 85 -4.41 -3.76 -4.70
CA SER A 85 -4.70 -5.05 -5.34
C SER A 85 -5.49 -5.96 -4.41
N VAL A 86 -6.67 -6.38 -4.84
CA VAL A 86 -7.51 -7.36 -4.13
C VAL A 86 -6.73 -8.67 -3.91
N GLY A 87 -6.01 -9.14 -4.93
CA GLY A 87 -5.23 -10.37 -4.86
C GLY A 87 -4.10 -10.31 -3.83
N VAL A 88 -3.41 -9.17 -3.74
CA VAL A 88 -2.32 -8.98 -2.76
C VAL A 88 -2.87 -8.90 -1.34
N ASN A 89 -3.98 -8.20 -1.12
CA ASN A 89 -4.60 -8.15 0.21
C ASN A 89 -5.14 -9.51 0.66
N LEU A 90 -5.70 -10.30 -0.27
CA LEU A 90 -6.06 -11.69 0.01
C LEU A 90 -4.82 -12.52 0.37
N LEU A 91 -3.72 -12.35 -0.36
CA LEU A 91 -2.48 -13.06 -0.08
C LEU A 91 -1.95 -12.77 1.33
N PHE A 92 -1.98 -11.51 1.80
CA PHE A 92 -1.60 -11.18 3.17
C PHE A 92 -2.39 -11.99 4.21
N LYS A 93 -3.72 -12.08 4.02
CA LYS A 93 -4.59 -12.84 4.92
C LYS A 93 -4.27 -14.33 4.90
N LEU A 94 -4.06 -14.91 3.71
CA LEU A 94 -3.72 -16.32 3.54
C LEU A 94 -2.34 -16.64 4.14
N THR A 95 -1.36 -15.74 3.99
CA THR A 95 -0.02 -15.91 4.59
C THR A 95 -0.10 -16.05 6.10
N SER A 96 -0.85 -15.18 6.79
CA SER A 96 -1.01 -15.29 8.25
C SER A 96 -1.73 -16.57 8.67
N GLU A 97 -2.78 -16.98 7.96
CA GLU A 97 -3.52 -18.22 8.28
C GLU A 97 -2.65 -19.47 8.09
N VAL A 98 -1.96 -19.57 6.95
CA VAL A 98 -1.09 -20.72 6.66
C VAL A 98 0.08 -20.78 7.64
N ALA A 99 0.72 -19.64 7.93
CA ALA A 99 1.83 -19.58 8.89
C ALA A 99 1.38 -20.04 10.30
N SER A 100 0.22 -19.59 10.76
CA SER A 100 -0.32 -19.99 12.07
C SER A 100 -0.64 -21.48 12.14
N ILE A 101 -1.14 -22.09 11.05
CA ILE A 101 -1.47 -23.53 11.00
C ILE A 101 -0.21 -24.40 10.95
N LEU A 102 0.77 -24.01 10.14
CA LEU A 102 1.99 -24.80 9.94
C LEU A 102 3.00 -24.63 11.09
N GLY A 103 2.99 -23.47 11.75
CA GLY A 103 3.90 -23.17 12.86
C GLY A 103 5.37 -23.12 12.44
N LEU A 104 6.25 -23.19 13.44
CA LEU A 104 7.71 -23.12 13.25
C LEU A 104 8.34 -24.40 12.68
N ASP A 105 7.55 -25.45 12.46
CA ASP A 105 8.01 -26.66 11.76
C ASP A 105 8.25 -26.41 10.27
N TYR A 106 7.69 -25.31 9.72
CA TYR A 106 7.87 -24.89 8.34
C TYR A 106 8.62 -23.57 8.24
N ASN A 107 9.63 -23.55 7.38
CA ASN A 107 10.43 -22.36 7.12
C ASN A 107 9.71 -21.44 6.12
N VAL A 108 9.55 -20.16 6.47
CA VAL A 108 9.02 -19.14 5.57
C VAL A 108 10.13 -18.58 4.69
N GLU A 109 9.90 -18.51 3.38
CA GLU A 109 10.76 -17.84 2.39
C GLU A 109 9.86 -16.99 1.50
N ILE A 110 10.25 -15.73 1.29
CA ILE A 110 9.51 -14.79 0.44
C ILE A 110 10.41 -14.41 -0.72
N THR A 111 9.90 -14.58 -1.94
CA THR A 111 10.61 -14.21 -3.17
C THR A 111 9.77 -13.26 -3.99
N GLU A 112 10.44 -12.35 -4.68
CA GLU A 112 9.82 -11.33 -5.51
C GLU A 112 10.70 -10.99 -6.71
N ILE A 113 10.08 -10.48 -7.77
CA ILE A 113 10.77 -10.02 -8.98
C ILE A 113 10.10 -8.73 -9.43
N HIS A 114 10.93 -7.73 -9.75
CA HIS A 114 10.48 -6.43 -10.24
C HIS A 114 11.29 -5.98 -11.46
N HIS A 115 10.79 -4.98 -12.16
CA HIS A 115 11.52 -4.34 -13.26
C HIS A 115 12.82 -3.68 -12.77
N ASN A 116 13.78 -3.49 -13.67
CA ASN A 116 15.14 -3.03 -13.36
C ASN A 116 15.25 -1.58 -12.82
N GLN A 117 14.17 -0.81 -12.81
CA GLN A 117 14.14 0.58 -12.33
C GLN A 117 13.55 0.72 -10.92
N LYS A 118 13.16 -0.40 -10.28
CA LYS A 118 12.68 -0.36 -8.91
C LYS A 118 13.80 0.06 -7.97
N LYS A 119 13.53 1.02 -7.09
CA LYS A 119 14.55 1.65 -6.23
C LYS A 119 14.67 1.00 -4.86
N ASP A 120 13.58 0.41 -4.36
CA ASP A 120 13.46 -0.27 -3.07
C ASP A 120 13.53 -1.79 -3.23
N SER A 121 14.24 -2.45 -2.31
CA SER A 121 14.34 -3.91 -2.21
C SER A 121 14.63 -4.32 -0.75
N PRO A 122 13.83 -5.19 -0.13
CA PRO A 122 12.61 -5.80 -0.68
C PRO A 122 11.51 -4.77 -0.99
N SER A 123 10.51 -5.14 -1.79
CA SER A 123 9.31 -4.32 -2.01
C SER A 123 8.46 -4.25 -0.75
N GLY A 124 7.75 -3.14 -0.56
CA GLY A 124 6.80 -3.02 0.57
C GLY A 124 5.71 -4.10 0.60
N THR A 125 5.43 -4.78 -0.52
CA THR A 125 4.53 -5.95 -0.52
C THR A 125 5.22 -7.18 0.07
N ALA A 126 6.49 -7.43 -0.28
CA ALA A 126 7.27 -8.52 0.30
C ALA A 126 7.54 -8.29 1.80
N GLU A 127 7.83 -7.05 2.20
CA GLU A 127 7.94 -6.68 3.63
C GLU A 127 6.65 -6.98 4.36
N ARG A 128 5.49 -6.53 3.84
CA ARG A 128 4.20 -6.78 4.49
C ARG A 128 3.82 -8.26 4.57
N LEU A 129 4.19 -9.07 3.57
CA LEU A 129 4.05 -10.53 3.65
C LEU A 129 4.89 -11.12 4.79
N GLY A 130 6.12 -10.63 4.95
CA GLY A 130 7.03 -11.03 6.02
C GLY A 130 6.50 -10.67 7.40
N GLU A 131 5.99 -9.45 7.57
CA GLU A 131 5.32 -8.99 8.79
C GLU A 131 4.13 -9.90 9.13
N CYS A 132 3.24 -10.17 8.16
CA CYS A 132 2.08 -11.03 8.35
C CYS A 132 2.45 -12.46 8.79
N ALA A 133 3.55 -13.01 8.27
CA ALA A 133 4.05 -14.33 8.67
C ALA A 133 4.70 -14.28 10.07
N ALA A 134 5.54 -13.28 10.34
CA ALA A 134 6.21 -13.11 11.62
C ALA A 134 5.20 -12.92 12.76
N GLU A 135 4.23 -12.03 12.60
CA GLU A 135 3.14 -11.81 13.56
C GLU A 135 2.38 -13.11 13.86
N ALA A 136 2.06 -13.91 12.83
CA ALA A 136 1.33 -15.17 12.98
C ALA A 136 2.14 -16.27 13.70
N LEU A 137 3.47 -16.20 13.64
CA LEU A 137 4.40 -17.14 14.27
C LEU A 137 4.91 -16.65 15.64
N GLY A 138 4.52 -15.45 16.07
CA GLY A 138 5.02 -14.82 17.29
C GLY A 138 6.48 -14.37 17.19
N LEU A 139 6.96 -14.10 15.99
CA LEU A 139 8.29 -13.60 15.67
C LEU A 139 8.28 -12.08 15.46
N ASN A 140 9.46 -11.46 15.51
CA ASN A 140 9.65 -10.05 15.20
C ASN A 140 10.29 -9.92 13.80
N TYR A 141 9.58 -9.28 12.86
CA TYR A 141 10.07 -9.11 11.50
C TYR A 141 11.46 -8.45 11.44
N ALA A 142 11.75 -7.45 12.27
CA ALA A 142 13.03 -6.75 12.24
C ALA A 142 14.20 -7.58 12.79
N GLU A 143 13.93 -8.54 13.68
CA GLU A 143 14.95 -9.32 14.38
C GLU A 143 15.13 -10.71 13.75
N ASP A 144 14.05 -11.31 13.24
CA ASP A 144 14.00 -12.70 12.80
C ASP A 144 14.03 -12.86 11.26
N THR A 145 14.18 -11.77 10.51
CA THR A 145 14.27 -11.79 9.04
C THR A 145 15.72 -11.76 8.56
N ALA A 146 16.03 -12.61 7.57
CA ALA A 146 17.30 -12.57 6.85
C ALA A 146 17.06 -12.14 5.39
N HIS A 147 17.78 -11.10 4.95
CA HIS A 147 17.73 -10.63 3.56
C HIS A 147 18.89 -11.22 2.75
N GLY A 148 18.53 -12.02 1.74
CA GLY A 148 19.48 -12.62 0.81
C GLY A 148 20.25 -13.81 1.41
N ARG A 149 20.22 -14.93 0.69
CA ARG A 149 21.05 -16.11 0.99
C ARG A 149 21.66 -16.60 -0.31
N ASN A 150 22.98 -16.57 -0.42
CA ASN A 150 23.70 -16.96 -1.64
C ASN A 150 25.00 -17.70 -1.27
N GLY A 151 25.24 -18.84 -1.90
CA GLY A 151 26.40 -19.70 -1.62
C GLY A 151 26.26 -20.51 -0.32
N ILE A 152 27.39 -20.78 0.35
CA ILE A 152 27.46 -21.60 1.57
C ILE A 152 27.31 -20.69 2.79
N VAL A 153 26.06 -20.46 3.23
CA VAL A 153 25.72 -19.55 4.35
C VAL A 153 25.49 -20.27 5.69
N GLY A 154 25.71 -21.58 5.74
CA GLY A 154 25.44 -22.41 6.92
C GLY A 154 23.97 -22.85 7.05
N ALA A 155 23.70 -23.63 8.10
CA ALA A 155 22.36 -24.10 8.41
C ALA A 155 21.44 -22.94 8.79
N ARG A 156 20.15 -23.06 8.47
CA ARG A 156 19.16 -22.05 8.84
C ARG A 156 18.97 -22.07 10.38
N PRO A 157 18.94 -20.90 11.06
CA PRO A 157 18.53 -20.82 12.46
C PRO A 157 17.14 -21.41 12.65
N LYS A 158 16.89 -21.98 13.84
CA LYS A 158 15.56 -22.41 14.26
C LYS A 158 14.77 -21.22 14.79
#